data_AF-A0A961A1N2-F1
#
_entry.id   AF-A0A961A1N2-F1
#
_cell.length_a   1.000
_cell.length_b   1.000
_cell.length_c   1.000
_cell.angle_alpha   90.00
_cell.angle_beta   90.00
_cell.angle_gamma   90.00
#
_symmetry.space_group_name_H-M   'P 1'
#
loop_
_entity.id
_entity.type
_entity.pdbx_description
1 polymer ?
#
loop_
_entity_poly.entity_id
_entity_poly.type
_entity_poly.pdbx_seq_one_letter_code
_entity_poly.pdbx_strand_id
1 'polypeptide(L)'
;MSQSHSSLLLWFRQDLRMADHEALYQAAQSGKAVLAFYLYSPEDEKNWAPGGASRWWLHHSLASLEKSLSHYSLTLIYRQGSAEVEIPKILQESGADT
;
A
#
# COMPACT_ATOMS: atom_id res chain seq x y z
N MET A 1 -27.83 1.86 -4.04
CA MET A 1 -27.11 3.16 -4.02
C MET A 1 -25.71 2.87 -4.53
N SER A 2 -25.47 3.05 -5.83
CA SER A 2 -24.19 2.71 -6.45
C SER A 2 -23.16 3.75 -6.03
N GLN A 3 -22.25 3.40 -5.13
CA GLN A 3 -21.09 4.25 -4.87
C GLN A 3 -20.19 4.15 -6.11
N SER A 4 -20.04 5.25 -6.84
CA SER A 4 -19.05 5.34 -7.90
C SER A 4 -17.67 5.27 -7.24
N HIS A 5 -17.04 4.11 -7.25
CA HIS A 5 -15.71 3.93 -6.69
C HIS A 5 -14.69 4.70 -7.54
N SER A 6 -14.36 5.91 -7.09
CA SER A 6 -13.49 6.86 -7.77
C SER A 6 -12.00 6.61 -7.56
N SER A 7 -11.66 5.67 -6.67
CA SER A 7 -10.28 5.38 -6.28
C SER A 7 -9.99 3.88 -6.30
N LEU A 8 -8.75 3.52 -6.63
CA LEU A 8 -8.21 2.16 -6.56
C LEU A 8 -7.26 2.02 -5.38
N LEU A 9 -7.40 0.95 -4.61
CA LEU A 9 -6.52 0.65 -3.48
C LEU A 9 -5.29 -0.15 -3.95
N LEU A 10 -4.10 0.44 -3.83
CA LEU A 10 -2.85 -0.20 -4.22
C LEU A 10 -2.05 -0.65 -2.99
N TRP A 11 -1.96 -1.96 -2.78
CA TRP A 11 -1.23 -2.55 -1.66
C TRP A 11 0.23 -2.84 -1.99
N PHE A 12 1.15 -2.11 -1.35
CA PHE A 12 2.57 -2.44 -1.36
C PHE A 12 2.89 -3.46 -0.26
N ARG A 13 3.53 -4.57 -0.64
CA ARG A 13 3.92 -5.66 0.28
C ARG A 13 5.44 -5.83 0.30
N GLN A 14 5.95 -6.86 -0.37
CA GLN A 14 7.38 -7.14 -0.48
C GLN A 14 8.04 -6.30 -1.57
N ASP A 15 7.27 -5.94 -2.60
CA ASP A 15 7.76 -5.12 -3.70
C ASP A 15 7.50 -3.64 -3.40
N LEU A 16 8.52 -2.94 -2.90
CA LEU A 16 8.45 -1.52 -2.49
C LEU A 16 9.04 -0.60 -3.56
N ARG A 17 8.69 -0.84 -4.83
CA ARG A 17 9.17 -0.05 -5.98
C ARG A 17 8.01 0.39 -6.86
N MET A 18 8.21 1.52 -7.53
CA MET A 18 7.27 2.03 -8.53
C MET A 18 7.57 1.55 -9.95
N ALA A 19 8.85 1.36 -10.27
CA ALA A 19 9.28 0.89 -11.58
C ALA A 19 8.85 -0.57 -11.78
N ASP A 20 8.39 -0.91 -12.99
CA ASP A 20 7.93 -2.25 -13.34
C ASP A 20 6.82 -2.81 -12.41
N HIS A 21 6.04 -1.94 -11.77
CA HIS A 21 4.94 -2.34 -10.90
C HIS A 21 3.64 -2.47 -11.70
N GLU A 22 3.30 -3.70 -12.11
CA GLU A 22 2.14 -3.98 -12.98
C GLU A 22 0.83 -3.40 -12.43
N ALA A 23 0.55 -3.60 -11.13
CA ALA A 23 -0.67 -3.07 -10.53
C ALA A 23 -0.72 -1.53 -10.53
N LEU A 24 0.44 -0.86 -10.43
CA LEU A 24 0.50 0.60 -10.50
C LEU A 24 0.26 1.06 -11.95
N TYR A 25 0.81 0.34 -12.93
CA TYR A 25 0.60 0.61 -14.35
C TYR A 25 -0.88 0.45 -14.75
N GLN A 26 -1.55 -0.60 -14.27
CA GLN A 26 -2.98 -0.78 -14.51
C GLN A 26 -3.82 0.30 -13.81
N ALA A 27 -3.49 0.63 -12.57
CA ALA A 27 -4.17 1.69 -11.84
C ALA A 27 -4.03 3.05 -12.54
N ALA A 28 -2.84 3.36 -13.06
CA ALA A 28 -2.58 4.57 -13.83
C ALA A 28 -3.40 4.63 -15.15
N GLN A 29 -3.56 3.50 -15.84
CA GLN A 29 -4.39 3.42 -17.05
C GLN A 29 -5.89 3.55 -16.77
N SER A 30 -6.36 3.23 -15.56
CA SER A 30 -7.78 3.29 -15.22
C SER A 30 -8.35 4.72 -15.16
N GLY A 31 -7.48 5.73 -15.02
CA GLY A 31 -7.87 7.12 -14.79
C GLY A 31 -8.52 7.40 -13.43
N LYS A 32 -8.59 6.40 -12.55
CA LYS A 32 -9.08 6.54 -11.17
C LYS A 32 -7.96 7.08 -10.27
N ALA A 33 -8.33 7.70 -9.15
CA ALA A 33 -7.36 8.06 -8.13
C ALA A 33 -6.73 6.80 -7.53
N VAL A 34 -5.46 6.86 -7.13
CA VAL A 34 -4.76 5.71 -6.54
C VAL A 34 -4.48 5.98 -5.08
N LEU A 35 -4.93 5.06 -4.22
CA LEU A 35 -4.65 5.07 -2.79
C LEU A 35 -3.58 4.03 -2.48
N ALA A 36 -2.33 4.47 -2.41
CA ALA A 36 -1.21 3.61 -2.04
C ALA A 36 -1.22 3.33 -0.53
N PHE A 37 -1.12 2.07 -0.13
CA PHE A 37 -0.94 1.71 1.28
C PHE A 37 0.07 0.59 1.49
N TYR A 38 0.68 0.63 2.68
CA TYR A 38 1.54 -0.41 3.21
C TYR A 38 0.96 -0.88 4.55
N LEU A 39 0.90 -2.20 4.74
CA LEU A 39 0.42 -2.83 5.96
C LEU A 39 1.57 -3.59 6.62
N TYR A 40 1.93 -3.18 7.83
CA TYR A 40 2.87 -3.91 8.67
C TYR A 40 2.11 -4.93 9.53
N SER A 41 2.23 -6.22 9.20
CA SER A 41 1.60 -7.31 9.94
C SER A 41 2.61 -8.41 10.31
N PRO A 42 3.50 -8.16 11.28
CA PRO A 42 4.46 -9.17 11.74
C PRO A 42 3.76 -10.38 12.39
N GLU A 43 2.52 -10.20 12.84
CA GLU A 43 1.68 -11.22 13.48
C GLU A 43 1.25 -12.29 12.47
N ASP A 44 0.91 -11.86 11.25
CA ASP A 44 0.58 -12.76 10.13
C ASP A 44 1.83 -13.53 9.66
N GLU A 45 3.02 -12.98 9.87
CA GLU A 45 4.30 -13.58 9.46
C GLU A 45 4.86 -14.62 10.45
N LYS A 46 4.28 -14.76 11.65
CA LYS A 46 4.62 -15.77 12.68
C LYS A 46 6.14 -15.91 12.87
N ASN A 47 6.73 -17.06 12.51
CA ASN A 47 8.16 -17.37 12.67
C ASN A 47 9.07 -16.62 11.68
N TRP A 48 8.51 -15.90 10.71
CA TRP A 48 9.24 -15.16 9.69
C TRP A 48 9.27 -13.66 9.96
N ALA A 49 8.84 -13.24 11.16
CA ALA A 49 8.81 -11.84 11.54
C ALA A 49 10.20 -11.19 11.35
N PRO A 50 10.29 -10.03 10.70
CA PRO A 50 11.54 -9.40 10.34
C PRO A 50 12.35 -9.04 11.58
N GLY A 51 13.63 -9.45 11.61
CA GLY A 51 14.60 -9.06 12.63
C GLY A 51 14.97 -7.57 12.60
N GLY A 52 15.82 -7.12 13.53
CA GLY A 52 16.19 -5.70 13.64
C GLY A 52 16.80 -5.12 12.36
N ALA A 53 17.70 -5.86 11.72
CA ALA A 53 18.29 -5.45 10.44
C ALA A 53 17.25 -5.38 9.32
N SER A 54 16.34 -6.36 9.23
CA SER A 54 15.27 -6.36 8.23
C SER A 54 14.33 -5.16 8.40
N ARG A 55 13.99 -4.78 9.64
CA ARG A 55 13.18 -3.59 9.92
C ARG A 55 13.90 -2.28 9.56
N TRP A 56 15.21 -2.21 9.80
CA TRP A 56 16.02 -1.07 9.40
C TRP A 56 16.01 -0.87 7.88
N TRP A 57 16.24 -1.95 7.13
CA TRP A 57 16.16 -1.91 5.67
C TRP A 57 14.74 -1.61 5.16
N LEU A 58 13.71 -2.19 5.80
CA LEU A 58 12.31 -1.90 5.49
C LEU A 58 12.01 -0.41 5.62
N HIS A 59 12.45 0.23 6.71
CA HIS A 59 12.26 1.66 6.90
C HIS A 59 12.86 2.48 5.75
N HIS A 60 14.08 2.16 5.33
CA HIS A 60 14.72 2.83 4.19
C HIS A 60 13.99 2.58 2.86
N SER A 61 13.53 1.36 2.62
CA SER A 61 12.75 1.03 1.43
C SER A 61 11.43 1.81 1.39
N LEU A 62 10.71 1.89 2.51
CA LEU A 62 9.47 2.65 2.62
C LEU A 62 9.70 4.15 2.42
N ALA A 63 10.76 4.71 3.01
CA ALA A 63 11.12 6.12 2.82
C ALA A 63 11.46 6.43 1.34
N SER A 64 12.14 5.50 0.65
CA SER A 64 12.43 5.63 -0.78
C SER A 64 11.16 5.54 -1.64
N LEU A 65 10.24 4.63 -1.29
CA LEU A 65 8.95 4.48 -1.97
C LEU A 65 8.08 5.73 -1.79
N GLU A 66 7.97 6.24 -0.56
CA GLU A 66 7.22 7.46 -0.26
C GLU A 66 7.75 8.67 -1.04
N LYS A 67 9.07 8.84 -1.10
CA LYS A 67 9.69 9.89 -1.92
C LYS A 67 9.31 9.72 -3.40
N SER A 68 9.35 8.50 -3.90
CA SER A 68 8.98 8.20 -5.30
C SER A 68 7.51 8.50 -5.56
N LEU A 69 6.61 8.11 -4.65
CA LEU A 69 5.17 8.39 -4.74
C LEU A 69 4.86 9.89 -4.68
N SER A 70 5.55 10.64 -3.82
CA SER A 70 5.35 12.09 -3.67
C SER A 70 5.63 12.88 -4.95
N HIS A 71 6.56 12.42 -5.79
CA HIS A 71 6.81 13.02 -7.11
C HIS A 71 5.58 12.97 -8.03
N TYR A 72 4.67 12.03 -7.79
CA TYR A 72 3.40 11.85 -8.52
C TYR A 72 2.20 12.32 -7.70
N SER A 73 2.42 13.09 -6.62
CA SER A 73 1.36 13.55 -5.71
C SER A 73 0.56 12.42 -5.07
N LEU A 74 1.18 11.24 -4.92
CA LEU A 74 0.62 10.11 -4.19
C LEU A 74 1.19 10.09 -2.77
N THR A 75 0.34 9.77 -1.80
CA THR A 75 0.71 9.60 -0.40
C THR A 75 0.67 8.12 -0.05
N LEU A 76 1.72 7.62 0.61
CA LEU A 76 1.75 6.26 1.13
C LEU A 76 1.05 6.21 2.49
N ILE A 77 -0.03 5.45 2.59
CA ILE A 77 -0.73 5.23 3.86
C ILE A 77 -0.08 4.06 4.58
N TYR A 78 0.31 4.27 5.84
CA TYR A 78 0.80 3.21 6.71
C TYR A 78 -0.33 2.70 7.61
N ARG A 79 -0.42 1.37 7.71
CA ARG A 79 -1.27 0.66 8.68
C ARG A 79 -0.48 -0.43 9.37
N GLN A 80 -0.94 -0.83 10.55
CA GLN A 80 -0.38 -1.93 11.31
C GLN A 80 -1.52 -2.80 11.84
N GLY A 81 -1.38 -4.11 11.75
CA GLY A 81 -2.38 -5.09 12.19
C GLY A 81 -2.71 -6.10 11.10
N SER A 82 -3.71 -6.95 11.34
CA SER A 82 -4.12 -7.99 10.40
C SER A 82 -4.74 -7.41 9.12
N ALA A 83 -4.36 -7.98 7.98
CA ALA A 83 -4.91 -7.60 6.67
C ALA A 83 -6.42 -7.77 6.58
N GLU A 84 -6.97 -8.78 7.28
CA GLU A 84 -8.41 -9.06 7.32
C GLU A 84 -9.21 -7.94 7.99
N VAL A 85 -8.58 -7.14 8.85
CA VAL A 85 -9.22 -6.03 9.57
C VAL A 85 -8.93 -4.71 8.89
N GLU A 86 -7.66 -4.46 8.53
CA GLU A 86 -7.24 -3.16 8.04
C GLU A 86 -7.68 -2.90 6.59
N ILE A 87 -7.71 -3.91 5.70
CA ILE A 87 -8.13 -3.71 4.30
C ILE A 87 -9.61 -3.28 4.21
N PRO A 88 -10.57 -3.99 4.82
CA PRO A 88 -11.98 -3.55 4.80
C PRO A 88 -12.18 -2.17 5.41
N LYS A 89 -11.40 -1.84 6.45
CA LYS A 89 -11.44 -0.53 7.09
C LYS A 89 -10.96 0.58 6.14
N ILE A 90 -9.85 0.37 5.43
CA ILE A 90 -9.37 1.34 4.43
C ILE A 90 -10.40 1.51 3.31
N LEU A 91 -10.97 0.42 2.79
CA LEU A 91 -12.00 0.49 1.75
C LEU A 91 -13.23 1.27 2.23
N GLN A 92 -13.65 1.08 3.49
CA GLN A 92 -14.77 1.82 4.08
C GLN A 92 -14.45 3.30 4.31
N GLU A 93 -13.24 3.63 4.78
CA GLU A 93 -12.80 5.01 5.03
C GLU A 93 -12.60 5.81 3.73
N SER A 94 -12.12 5.16 2.67
CA SER A 94 -11.74 5.82 1.42
C SER A 94 -12.77 5.74 0.31
N GLY A 95 -13.71 4.79 0.38
CA GLY A 95 -14.61 4.47 -0.73
C GLY A 95 -13.90 3.87 -1.95
N ALA A 96 -12.64 3.46 -1.80
CA ALA A 96 -11.85 2.85 -2.88
C ALA A 96 -12.37 1.44 -3.23
N ASP A 97 -11.99 0.97 -4.41
CA ASP A 97 -12.21 -0.39 -4.91
C ASP A 97 -10.86 -1.06 -5.19
N THR A 98 -10.83 -2.38 -5.37
CA THR A 98 -9.58 -3.16 -5.57
C THR A 98 -9.24 -3.35 -7.04
#